data_AF-A0A1C6CS80-F1
#
_entry.id   AF-A0A1C6CS80-F1
#
_cell.length_a   1.000
_cell.length_b   1.000
_cell.length_c   1.000
_cell.angle_alpha   90.00
_cell.angle_beta   90.00
_cell.angle_gamma   90.00
#
_symmetry.space_group_name_H-M   'P 1'
#
loop_
_entity.id
_entity.type
_entity.pdbx_description
1 polymer ?
#
loop_
_entity_poly.entity_id
_entity_poly.type
_entity_poly.pdbx_seq_one_letter_code
_entity_poly.pdbx_strand_id
1 'polypeptide(L)' 'MKGKRELIIEIIGKQFSLNDFRKFLDQQVKTQGVKYSENVKMYFNIAESKIYCVSEDDKQFEIEFRA' A
#
# COMPACT_ATOMS: atom_id res chain seq x y z
N MET A 1 16.51 21.01 20.23
CA MET A 1 16.20 20.28 18.98
C MET A 1 14.72 19.91 18.99
N LYS A 2 13.92 20.33 17.98
CA LYS A 2 12.53 19.85 17.84
C LYS A 2 12.58 18.42 17.30
N GLY A 3 12.04 17.46 18.03
CA GLY A 3 11.93 16.07 17.56
C GLY A 3 11.10 16.01 16.28
N LYS A 4 11.61 15.30 15.27
CA LYS A 4 10.89 15.06 14.01
C LYS A 4 9.80 14.02 14.29
N ARG A 5 8.53 14.39 14.10
CA ARG A 5 7.43 13.42 14.13
C ARG A 5 7.44 12.68 12.79
N GLU A 6 7.49 11.36 12.84
CA GLU A 6 7.43 10.51 11.65
C GLU A 6 6.23 9.58 11.76
N LEU A 7 5.53 9.40 10.64
CA LEU A 7 4.49 8.40 10.50
C LEU A 7 5.15 7.05 10.15
N ILE A 8 4.89 6.04 10.97
CA ILE A 8 5.34 4.66 10.74
C ILE A 8 4.11 3.80 10.44
N ILE A 9 4.24 2.93 9.45
CA ILE A 9 3.22 1.95 9.07
C ILE A 9 3.77 0.58 9.46
N GLU A 10 3.07 -0.14 10.33
CA GLU A 10 3.48 -1.47 10.77
C GLU A 10 2.49 -2.53 10.27
N ILE A 11 3.02 -3.55 9.60
CA ILE A 11 2.24 -4.62 8.99
C ILE A 11 2.95 -5.95 9.22
N ILE A 12 2.30 -6.87 9.94
CA ILE A 12 2.80 -8.23 10.25
C ILE A 12 4.25 -8.18 10.77
N GLY A 13 4.51 -7.34 11.78
CA GLY A 13 5.83 -7.21 12.40
C GLY A 13 6.90 -6.52 11.56
N LYS A 14 6.55 -5.99 10.38
CA LYS A 14 7.44 -5.22 9.51
C LYS A 14 7.05 -3.75 9.56
N GLN A 15 8.02 -2.90 9.88
CA GLN A 15 7.83 -1.45 9.93
C GLN A 15 8.28 -0.80 8.62
N PHE A 16 7.46 0.12 8.13
CA PHE A 16 7.68 0.89 6.92
C PHE A 16 7.64 2.39 7.26
N SER A 17 8.57 3.15 6.69
CA SER A 17 8.35 4.57 6.51
C SER A 17 7.23 4.77 5.48
N LEU A 18 6.56 5.93 5.50
CA LEU A 18 5.54 6.26 4.49
C LEU A 18 6.09 6.15 3.05
N ASN A 19 7.36 6.53 2.84
CA ASN A 19 7.98 6.47 1.52
C ASN A 19 8.25 5.04 1.08
N ASP A 20 8.69 4.16 1.99
CA ASP A 20 8.94 2.76 1.66
C ASP A 20 7.63 2.02 1.41
N PHE A 21 6.59 2.35 2.17
CA PHE A 21 5.26 1.81 1.94
C PHE A 21 4.71 2.20 0.56
N ARG A 22 4.89 3.46 0.14
CA ARG A 22 4.53 3.90 -1.22
C ARG A 22 5.28 3.15 -2.31
N LYS A 23 6.58 2.91 -2.13
CA LYS A 23 7.38 2.11 -3.09
C LYS A 23 6.91 0.67 -3.15
N PHE A 24 6.58 0.08 -1.99
CA PHE A 24 6.01 -1.27 -1.92
C PHE A 24 4.69 -1.34 -2.70
N LEU A 25 3.77 -0.41 -2.46
CA LEU A 25 2.50 -0.35 -3.19
C LEU A 25 2.72 -0.21 -4.70
N ASP A 26 3.60 0.72 -5.13
CA ASP A 26 3.92 0.91 -6.55
C ASP A 26 4.46 -0.37 -7.21
N GLN A 27 5.29 -1.15 -6.50
CA GLN A 27 5.75 -2.45 -7.00
C GLN A 27 4.61 -3.46 -7.14
N GLN A 28 3.72 -3.54 -6.14
CA GLN A 28 2.60 -4.50 -6.16
C GLN A 28 1.53 -4.17 -7.21
N VAL A 29 1.27 -2.89 -7.49
CA VAL A 29 0.34 -2.54 -8.58
C VAL A 29 0.97 -2.79 -9.96
N LYS A 30 2.29 -2.58 -10.10
CA LYS A 30 3.02 -2.82 -11.35
C LYS A 30 3.04 -4.29 -11.76
N THR A 31 3.11 -5.22 -10.81
CA THR A 31 3.03 -6.66 -11.13
C THR A 31 1.67 -7.05 -11.72
N GLN A 32 0.63 -6.24 -11.49
CA GLN A 32 -0.71 -6.41 -12.05
C GLN A 32 -0.91 -5.64 -13.37
N GLY A 33 0.15 -5.04 -13.92
CA GLY A 33 0.07 -4.22 -15.14
C GLY A 33 -0.63 -2.87 -14.93
N VAL A 34 -0.75 -2.42 -13.67
CA VAL A 34 -1.33 -1.13 -13.30
C VAL A 34 -0.21 -0.20 -12.84
N LYS A 35 -0.21 1.05 -13.28
CA LYS A 35 0.68 2.09 -12.74
C LYS A 35 0.01 2.72 -11.53
N TYR A 36 0.75 2.90 -10.43
CA TYR A 36 0.21 3.66 -9.29
C TYR A 36 -0.15 5.08 -9.75
N SER A 37 -1.41 5.46 -9.57
CA SER A 37 -1.90 6.83 -9.74
C SER A 37 -2.60 7.27 -8.47
N GLU A 38 -2.69 8.58 -8.23
CA GLU A 38 -3.41 9.13 -7.08
C GLU A 38 -4.93 8.85 -7.12
N ASN A 39 -5.45 8.43 -8.27
CA ASN A 39 -6.85 8.07 -8.42
C ASN A 39 -7.13 6.58 -8.16
N VAL A 40 -6.09 5.76 -7.93
CA VAL A 40 -6.27 4.38 -7.47
C VAL A 40 -6.88 4.43 -6.07
N LYS A 41 -8.10 3.91 -5.92
CA LYS A 41 -8.75 3.77 -4.61
C LYS A 41 -8.18 2.56 -3.90
N MET A 42 -7.72 2.75 -2.67
CA MET A 42 -7.19 1.67 -1.83
C MET A 42 -8.08 1.49 -0.61
N TYR A 43 -8.55 0.27 -0.40
CA TYR A 43 -9.35 -0.13 0.75
C TYR A 43 -8.56 -1.10 1.61
N PHE A 44 -8.24 -0.67 2.83
CA PHE A 44 -7.45 -1.46 3.77
C PHE A 44 -8.37 -2.37 4.58
N ASN A 45 -8.27 -3.68 4.37
CA ASN A 45 -8.94 -4.67 5.19
C ASN A 45 -7.96 -5.20 6.23
N ILE A 46 -8.09 -4.63 7.44
CA ILE A 46 -7.22 -4.95 8.58
C ILE A 46 -7.46 -6.40 9.06
N ALA A 47 -8.70 -6.88 9.02
CA ALA A 47 -9.05 -8.23 9.49
C ALA A 47 -8.40 -9.31 8.62
N GLU A 48 -8.33 -9.09 7.32
CA GLU A 48 -7.77 -10.04 6.36
C GLU A 48 -6.30 -9.77 6.00
N SER A 49 -5.71 -8.68 6.53
CA SER A 49 -4.36 -8.23 6.14
C SER A 49 -4.21 -8.04 4.62
N LYS A 50 -5.23 -7.41 4.00
CA LYS A 50 -5.31 -7.18 2.56
C LYS A 50 -5.54 -5.71 2.22
N ILE A 51 -5.09 -5.31 1.03
CA ILE A 51 -5.51 -4.06 0.39
C ILE A 51 -6.23 -4.39 -0.91
N TYR A 52 -7.46 -3.91 -1.04
CA TYR A 52 -8.18 -3.93 -2.31
C TYR A 52 -7.88 -2.65 -3.07
N CYS A 53 -7.42 -2.78 -4.30
CA CYS A 53 -7.15 -1.67 -5.19
C CYS A 53 -8.16 -1.63 -6.32
N VAL A 54 -8.69 -0.44 -6.59
CA VAL A 54 -9.55 -0.17 -7.76
C VAL A 54 -8.86 0.92 -8.57
N SER A 55 -8.41 0.59 -9.78
CA SER A 55 -7.79 1.55 -10.68
C SER A 55 -8.81 2.49 -11.31
N GLU A 56 -8.33 3.53 -12.01
CA GLU A 56 -9.17 4.41 -12.82
C GLU A 56 -9.96 3.64 -13.90
N ASP A 57 -9.34 2.62 -14.51
CA ASP A 57 -9.96 1.77 -15.54
C ASP A 57 -10.84 0.64 -14.96
N ASP A 58 -11.34 0.79 -13.73
CA ASP A 58 -12.14 -0.20 -12.99
C ASP A 58 -11.49 -1.59 -12.79
N LYS A 59 -10.18 -1.75 -13.06
CA LYS A 59 -9.46 -2.97 -12.72
C LYS A 59 -9.36 -3.10 -11.21
N GLN A 60 -9.76 -4.27 -10.72
CA GLN A 60 -9.73 -4.61 -9.31
C GLN A 60 -8.66 -5.67 -9.07
N PHE A 61 -7.87 -5.49 -8.02
CA PHE A 61 -6.90 -6.48 -7.59
C PHE A 61 -6.63 -6.37 -6.10
N GLU A 62 -6.08 -7.45 -5.54
CA GLU A 62 -5.76 -7.57 -4.13
C GLU A 62 -4.25 -7.56 -3.93
N ILE A 63 -3.80 -6.84 -2.92
CA ILE A 63 -2.43 -6.92 -2.40
C ILE A 63 -2.50 -7.63 -1.05
N GLU A 64 -1.91 -8.82 -0.97
CA GLU A 64 -1.77 -9.57 0.27
C GLU A 64 -0.47 -9.21 0.97
N PHE A 65 -0.54 -8.89 2.25
CA PHE A 65 0.64 -8.84 3.09
C PHE A 65 0.98 -10.26 3.54
N ARG A 66 1.97 -10.87 2.92
CA ARG A 66 2.54 -12.15 3.38
C ARG A 66 3.84 -11.88 4.14
N ALA A 67 4.03 -12.58 5.25
CA ALA A 67 5.30 -12.65 5.96
C ALA A 67 6.35 -13.40 5.10
#